data_AF-A0A2V1A9H9-F1
#
_entry.id   AF-A0A2V1A9H9-F1
#
_cell.length_a   1.000
_cell.length_b   1.000
_cell.length_c   1.000
_cell.angle_alpha   90.00
_cell.angle_beta   90.00
_cell.angle_gamma   90.00
#
_symmetry.space_group_name_H-M   'P 1'
#
loop_
_entity.id
_entity.type
_entity.pdbx_description
1 polymer ?
#
loop_
_entity_poly.entity_id
_entity_poly.type
_entity_poly.pdbx_seq_one_letter_code
_entity_poly.pdbx_strand_id
1 'polypeptide(L)'
;MDFSTQQYPSVEETVANNASVLYRRKKHFLGNLRQLMDGTGYVVIGLIYLRDISMFLAALKAFFHYCISNPYPTPSPTITVSDAAKKRMRRFILISVFAINFLCFIKHILLEPAESEDGYLYGGLTVQFIGEKSPKSKLAVLMLDLLLLFIQLVYYSLMCCTDDSEVLKTTPLSMSEEDTSCRSEIEADGYNGNVSLIVVDLFQGIMDTLSYVDSGPTSLWEMQSLGGDEAQPRPNVSLSQLLA
;
A
#
# COMPACT_ATOMS: atom_id res chain seq x y z
N MET A 1 -19.19 13.33 -44.37
CA MET A 1 -19.75 13.02 -43.04
C MET A 1 -20.90 13.98 -42.83
N ASP A 2 -22.14 13.49 -42.79
CA ASP A 2 -23.33 14.31 -42.56
C ASP A 2 -23.35 14.74 -41.09
N PHE A 3 -23.24 16.05 -40.85
CA PHE A 3 -23.39 16.65 -39.52
C PHE A 3 -24.87 16.79 -39.11
N SER A 4 -25.79 16.47 -40.02
CA SER A 4 -27.25 16.64 -39.92
C SER A 4 -27.93 15.66 -38.95
N THR A 5 -27.24 14.58 -38.58
CA THR A 5 -27.71 13.51 -37.69
C THR A 5 -26.95 13.45 -36.37
N GLN A 6 -26.38 14.58 -35.94
CA GLN A 6 -25.74 14.66 -34.63
C GLN A 6 -26.82 14.75 -33.55
N GLN A 7 -27.25 13.59 -33.05
CA GLN A 7 -28.19 13.49 -31.94
C GLN A 7 -27.45 13.92 -30.66
N TYR A 8 -27.96 14.94 -29.98
CA TYR A 8 -27.41 15.36 -28.69
C TYR A 8 -27.58 14.21 -27.69
N PRO A 9 -26.54 13.93 -26.87
CA PRO A 9 -26.63 12.89 -25.85
C PRO A 9 -27.77 13.19 -24.87
N SER A 10 -28.41 12.13 -24.39
CA SER A 10 -29.42 12.23 -23.34
C SER A 10 -28.77 12.79 -22.05
N VAL A 11 -29.57 13.45 -21.20
CA VAL A 11 -29.12 13.93 -19.89
C VAL A 11 -28.60 12.76 -19.04
N GLU A 12 -29.28 11.62 -19.08
CA GLU A 12 -28.89 10.41 -18.36
C GLU A 12 -27.56 9.85 -18.87
N GLU A 13 -27.38 9.83 -20.19
CA GLU A 13 -26.12 9.38 -20.82
C GLU A 13 -24.95 10.30 -20.45
N THR A 14 -25.19 11.61 -20.36
CA THR A 14 -24.19 12.60 -19.95
C THR A 14 -23.78 12.39 -18.50
N VAL A 15 -24.73 12.19 -17.59
CA VAL A 15 -24.44 11.91 -16.17
C VAL A 15 -23.66 10.61 -16.01
N ALA A 16 -24.05 9.53 -16.71
CA ALA A 16 -23.35 8.25 -16.68
C ALA A 16 -21.91 8.38 -17.22
N ASN A 17 -21.74 9.10 -18.33
CA ASN A 17 -20.43 9.37 -18.90
C ASN A 17 -19.55 10.17 -17.92
N ASN A 18 -20.08 11.23 -17.31
CA ASN A 18 -19.36 12.06 -16.33
C ASN A 18 -18.91 11.23 -15.11
N ALA A 19 -19.75 10.35 -14.59
CA ALA A 19 -19.40 9.45 -13.50
C ALA A 19 -18.26 8.48 -13.90
N SER A 20 -18.31 7.92 -15.11
CA SER A 20 -17.26 7.02 -15.62
C SER A 20 -15.92 7.74 -15.83
N VAL A 21 -15.95 8.99 -16.32
CA VAL A 21 -14.76 9.84 -16.49
C VAL A 21 -14.15 10.16 -15.13
N LEU A 22 -14.98 10.51 -14.15
CA LEU A 22 -14.54 10.77 -12.78
C LEU A 22 -13.87 9.54 -12.16
N TYR A 23 -14.49 8.37 -12.28
CA TYR A 23 -13.92 7.09 -11.81
C TYR A 23 -12.53 6.85 -12.42
N ARG A 24 -12.41 6.95 -13.75
CA ARG A 24 -11.14 6.70 -14.46
C ARG A 24 -10.05 7.68 -14.02
N ARG A 25 -10.40 8.96 -13.84
CA ARG A 25 -9.46 10.00 -13.38
C ARG A 25 -9.05 9.78 -11.94
N LYS A 26 -9.97 9.46 -11.02
CA LYS A 26 -9.65 9.12 -9.62
C LYS A 26 -8.69 7.93 -9.55
N LYS A 27 -8.93 6.88 -10.34
CA LYS A 27 -8.04 5.72 -10.44
C LYS A 27 -6.64 6.10 -10.92
N HIS A 28 -6.56 6.92 -11.97
CA HIS A 28 -5.29 7.40 -12.49
C HIS A 28 -4.54 8.27 -11.48
N PHE A 29 -5.24 9.17 -10.78
CA PHE A 29 -4.66 9.99 -9.72
C PHE A 29 -4.09 9.14 -8.59
N LEU A 30 -4.85 8.17 -8.09
CA LEU A 30 -4.40 7.27 -7.01
C LEU A 30 -3.18 6.45 -7.43
N GLY A 31 -3.18 5.92 -8.66
CA GLY A 31 -2.03 5.21 -9.23
C GLY A 31 -0.78 6.09 -9.29
N ASN A 32 -0.92 7.32 -9.79
CA ASN A 32 0.18 8.28 -9.86
C ASN A 32 0.70 8.67 -8.47
N LEU A 33 -0.20 8.90 -7.50
CA LEU A 33 0.18 9.25 -6.13
C LEU A 33 1.01 8.12 -5.49
N ARG A 34 0.58 6.86 -5.66
CA ARG A 34 1.33 5.68 -5.20
C ARG A 34 2.70 5.60 -5.87
N GLN A 35 2.79 5.78 -7.19
CA GLN A 35 4.05 5.73 -7.91
C GLN A 35 5.02 6.84 -7.48
N LEU A 36 4.52 8.07 -7.27
CA LEU A 36 5.33 9.19 -6.80
C LEU A 36 5.86 8.94 -5.39
N MET A 37 5.04 8.39 -4.49
CA MET A 37 5.48 8.07 -3.13
C MET A 37 6.47 6.91 -3.08
N ASP A 38 6.29 5.91 -3.93
CA ASP A 38 7.25 4.82 -4.09
C ASP A 38 8.63 5.33 -4.56
N GLY A 39 8.64 6.12 -5.65
CA GLY A 39 9.86 6.71 -6.18
C GLY A 39 10.54 7.65 -5.18
N THR A 40 9.76 8.46 -4.45
CA THR A 40 10.29 9.36 -3.42
C THR A 40 10.99 8.59 -2.31
N GLY A 41 10.44 7.43 -1.89
CA GLY A 41 11.09 6.56 -0.91
C GLY A 41 12.47 6.08 -1.37
N TYR A 42 12.58 5.58 -2.59
CA TYR A 42 13.87 5.14 -3.15
C TYR A 42 14.88 6.29 -3.32
N VAL A 43 14.43 7.49 -3.71
CA VAL A 43 15.30 8.67 -3.79
C VAL A 43 15.88 9.01 -2.42
N VAL A 44 15.05 9.04 -1.37
CA VAL A 44 15.51 9.33 0.00
C VAL A 44 16.44 8.23 0.53
N ILE A 45 16.17 6.96 0.24
CA ILE A 45 17.09 5.85 0.56
C ILE A 45 18.44 6.05 -0.14
N GLY A 46 18.44 6.45 -1.41
CA GLY A 46 19.65 6.79 -2.16
C GLY A 46 20.43 7.95 -1.52
N LEU A 47 19.75 9.01 -1.08
CA LEU A 47 20.38 10.13 -0.37
C LEU A 47 21.01 9.69 0.97
N ILE A 48 20.33 8.81 1.73
CA ILE A 48 20.88 8.23 2.97
C ILE A 48 22.12 7.39 2.65
N TYR A 49 22.07 6.58 1.59
CA TYR A 49 23.20 5.77 1.16
C TYR A 49 24.42 6.65 0.78
N LEU A 50 24.22 7.73 0.02
CA LEU A 50 25.30 8.65 -0.32
C LEU A 50 25.92 9.31 0.92
N ARG A 51 25.11 9.54 1.96
CA ARG A 51 25.54 10.22 3.18
C ARG A 51 26.25 9.32 4.19
N ASP A 52 25.78 8.08 4.35
CA ASP A 52 26.25 7.15 5.38
C ASP A 52 27.11 6.01 4.83
N ILE A 53 27.14 5.83 3.50
CA ILE A 53 27.93 4.84 2.74
C ILE A 53 27.65 3.37 3.16
N SER A 54 26.75 3.15 4.12
CA SER A 54 26.35 1.84 4.61
C SER A 54 25.43 1.13 3.62
N MET A 55 26.03 0.35 2.74
CA MET A 55 25.31 -0.42 1.72
C MET A 55 24.33 -1.43 2.36
N PHE A 56 24.72 -2.09 3.44
CA PHE A 56 23.89 -3.12 4.07
C PHE A 56 22.57 -2.55 4.62
N LEU A 57 22.63 -1.43 5.35
CA LEU A 57 21.44 -0.77 5.89
C LEU A 57 20.58 -0.16 4.78
N ALA A 58 21.22 0.43 3.77
CA ALA A 58 20.51 0.92 2.59
C ALA A 58 19.78 -0.21 1.85
N ALA A 59 20.40 -1.38 1.70
CA ALA A 59 19.80 -2.55 1.08
C ALA A 59 18.62 -3.10 1.90
N LEU A 60 18.74 -3.17 3.23
CA LEU A 60 17.61 -3.56 4.10
C LEU A 60 16.46 -2.56 4.02
N LYS A 61 16.74 -1.24 4.00
CA LYS A 61 15.72 -0.20 3.80
C LYS A 61 15.02 -0.37 2.46
N ALA A 62 15.77 -0.57 1.38
CA ALA A 62 15.22 -0.79 0.05
C ALA A 62 14.38 -2.07 -0.04
N PHE A 63 14.82 -3.15 0.63
CA PHE A 63 14.08 -4.41 0.70
C PHE A 63 12.74 -4.24 1.42
N PHE A 64 12.71 -3.62 2.60
CA PHE A 64 11.45 -3.40 3.30
C PHE A 64 10.55 -2.38 2.61
N HIS A 65 11.12 -1.36 1.97
CA HIS A 65 10.35 -0.44 1.13
C HIS A 65 9.70 -1.19 -0.05
N TYR A 66 10.43 -2.11 -0.69
CA TYR A 66 9.88 -2.99 -1.73
C TYR A 66 8.76 -3.90 -1.21
N CYS A 67 8.86 -4.41 0.03
CA CYS A 67 7.78 -5.16 0.67
C CYS A 67 6.51 -4.32 0.88
N ILE A 68 6.63 -3.00 1.10
CA ILE A 68 5.47 -2.09 1.15
C ILE A 68 4.87 -1.93 -0.25
N SER A 69 5.69 -1.79 -1.30
CA SER A 69 5.21 -1.63 -2.67
C SER A 69 4.45 -2.85 -3.19
N ASN A 70 4.76 -4.04 -2.67
CA ASN A 70 4.11 -5.30 -3.02
C ASN A 70 3.68 -6.06 -1.75
N PRO A 71 2.65 -5.56 -1.02
CA PRO A 71 2.29 -6.13 0.28
C PRO A 71 1.55 -7.47 0.16
N TYR A 72 0.97 -7.74 -1.01
CA TYR A 72 0.23 -8.97 -1.31
C TYR A 72 0.78 -9.62 -2.58
N PRO A 73 0.89 -10.96 -2.61
CA PRO A 73 1.21 -11.65 -3.85
C PRO A 73 0.09 -11.40 -4.87
N THR A 74 0.46 -11.21 -6.13
CA THR A 74 -0.49 -11.07 -7.24
C THR A 74 -1.51 -12.20 -7.18
N PRO A 75 -2.83 -11.91 -7.19
CA PRO A 75 -3.85 -12.93 -7.09
C PRO A 75 -3.75 -13.84 -8.33
N SER A 76 -3.15 -15.01 -8.15
CA SER A 76 -3.23 -16.09 -9.13
C SER A 76 -4.57 -16.80 -8.92
N PRO A 77 -5.16 -17.42 -9.96
CA PRO A 77 -6.41 -18.17 -9.83
C PRO A 77 -6.33 -19.32 -8.82
N THR A 78 -5.13 -19.68 -8.37
CA THR A 78 -4.86 -20.77 -7.42
C THR A 78 -4.73 -20.29 -5.96
N ILE A 79 -4.49 -18.99 -5.71
CA ILE A 79 -4.18 -18.48 -4.36
C ILE A 79 -5.09 -17.31 -4.02
N THR A 80 -6.21 -17.60 -3.37
CA THR A 80 -7.04 -16.60 -2.69
C THR A 80 -6.50 -16.39 -1.27
N VAL A 81 -5.80 -15.28 -1.04
CA VAL A 81 -5.29 -14.96 0.30
C VAL A 81 -6.48 -14.58 1.19
N SER A 82 -6.72 -15.37 2.23
CA SER A 82 -7.72 -15.06 3.27
C SER A 82 -7.47 -13.68 3.90
N ASP A 83 -8.52 -12.94 4.22
CA ASP A 83 -8.42 -11.57 4.76
C ASP A 83 -7.65 -11.52 6.09
N ALA A 84 -7.67 -12.60 6.87
CA ALA A 84 -6.85 -12.74 8.07
C ALA A 84 -5.35 -12.78 7.74
N ALA A 85 -4.95 -13.50 6.69
CA ALA A 85 -3.55 -13.57 6.25
C ALA A 85 -3.09 -12.22 5.70
N LYS A 86 -3.94 -11.49 4.97
CA LYS A 86 -3.64 -10.11 4.52
C LYS A 86 -3.38 -9.18 5.71
N LYS A 87 -4.21 -9.26 6.76
CA LYS A 87 -4.06 -8.42 7.97
C LYS A 87 -2.78 -8.75 8.74
N ARG A 88 -2.40 -10.04 8.81
CA ARG A 88 -1.12 -10.49 9.36
C ARG A 88 0.08 -9.93 8.59
N MET A 89 0.07 -10.00 7.26
CA MET A 89 1.14 -9.46 6.42
C MET A 89 1.30 -7.94 6.60
N ARG A 90 0.19 -7.19 6.63
CA ARG A 90 0.21 -5.74 6.91
C ARG A 90 0.92 -5.42 8.22
N ARG A 91 0.56 -6.13 9.29
CA ARG A 91 1.20 -5.97 10.61
C ARG A 91 2.69 -6.28 10.56
N PHE A 92 3.08 -7.36 9.89
CA PHE A 92 4.49 -7.72 9.74
C PHE A 92 5.29 -6.61 9.03
N ILE A 93 4.78 -6.13 7.89
CA ILE A 93 5.41 -5.05 7.12
C ILE A 93 5.57 -3.80 8.00
N LEU A 94 4.50 -3.39 8.69
CA LEU A 94 4.54 -2.21 9.56
C LEU A 94 5.60 -2.34 10.67
N ILE A 95 5.64 -3.48 11.37
CA ILE A 95 6.63 -3.74 12.43
C ILE A 95 8.05 -3.71 11.85
N SER A 96 8.26 -4.34 10.70
CA SER A 96 9.57 -4.36 10.04
C SER A 96 10.07 -2.96 9.66
N VAL A 97 9.19 -2.09 9.18
CA VAL A 97 9.51 -0.68 8.87
C VAL A 97 9.97 0.07 10.12
N PHE A 98 9.25 -0.07 11.23
CA PHE A 98 9.69 0.54 12.50
C PHE A 98 11.02 -0.06 12.98
N ALA A 99 11.17 -1.38 12.92
CA ALA A 99 12.38 -2.07 13.37
C ALA A 99 13.63 -1.64 12.59
N ILE A 100 13.55 -1.55 11.25
CA ILE A 100 14.71 -1.18 10.44
C ILE A 100 15.10 0.29 10.63
N ASN A 101 14.13 1.20 10.72
CA ASN A 101 14.41 2.61 10.97
C ASN A 101 14.96 2.83 12.38
N PHE A 102 14.43 2.13 13.38
CA PHE A 102 14.95 2.17 14.75
C PHE A 102 16.38 1.63 14.83
N LEU A 103 16.69 0.54 14.14
CA LEU A 103 18.05 0.00 14.06
C LEU A 103 19.03 1.02 13.46
N CYS A 104 18.62 1.76 12.43
CA CYS A 104 19.44 2.82 11.83
C CYS A 104 19.66 3.99 12.79
N PHE A 105 18.59 4.40 13.49
CA PHE A 105 18.67 5.45 14.49
C PHE A 105 19.65 5.10 15.62
N ILE A 106 19.61 3.86 16.13
CA ILE A 106 20.60 3.37 17.10
C ILE A 106 22.01 3.44 16.51
N LYS A 107 22.20 3.01 15.26
CA LYS A 107 23.50 3.06 14.60
C LYS A 107 24.04 4.49 14.51
N HIS A 108 23.23 5.48 14.15
CA HIS A 108 23.70 6.87 14.05
C HIS A 108 23.97 7.54 15.39
N ILE A 109 23.34 7.06 16.46
CA ILE A 109 23.60 7.54 17.82
C ILE A 109 24.85 6.88 18.42
N LEU A 110 24.97 5.57 18.28
CA LEU A 110 25.97 4.77 18.98
C LEU A 110 27.29 4.64 18.22
N LEU A 111 27.25 4.53 16.89
CA LEU A 111 28.45 4.40 16.06
C LEU A 111 28.89 5.77 15.56
N GLU A 112 30.10 6.16 15.94
CA GLU A 112 30.79 7.27 15.29
C GLU A 112 31.16 6.88 13.85
N PRO A 113 31.17 7.83 12.91
CA PRO A 113 31.66 7.55 11.57
C PRO A 113 33.10 7.04 11.69
N ALA A 114 33.40 5.93 11.03
CA ALA A 114 34.76 5.42 10.93
C ALA A 114 35.58 6.44 10.11
N GLU A 115 36.15 7.43 10.79
CA GLU A 115 37.05 8.38 10.16
C GLU A 115 38.35 7.65 9.82
N SER A 116 38.74 7.68 8.55
CA SER A 116 40.09 7.26 8.17
C SER A 116 41.10 8.24 8.76
N GLU A 117 42.30 7.77 9.13
CA GLU A 117 43.32 8.58 9.83
C GLU A 117 43.69 9.89 9.11
N ASP A 118 43.48 9.97 7.79
CA ASP A 118 43.74 11.15 6.96
C ASP A 118 42.53 12.10 6.81
N GLY A 119 41.37 11.77 7.38
CA GLY A 119 40.13 12.56 7.27
C GLY A 119 39.45 12.53 5.89
N TYR A 120 39.98 11.73 4.96
CA TYR A 120 39.40 11.48 3.64
C TYR A 120 38.57 10.21 3.66
N LEU A 121 37.41 10.25 3.01
CA LEU A 121 36.64 9.05 2.72
C LEU A 121 37.32 8.27 1.59
N TYR A 122 37.77 7.05 1.90
CA TYR A 122 38.03 6.04 0.89
C TYR A 122 36.72 5.29 0.65
N GLY A 123 36.30 5.19 -0.60
CA GLY A 123 34.98 4.68 -1.01
C GLY A 123 34.50 3.39 -0.35
N GLY A 124 33.17 3.25 -0.25
CA GLY A 124 32.52 2.01 0.17
C GLY A 124 32.52 0.93 -0.92
N LEU A 125 31.78 -0.16 -0.67
CA LEU A 125 31.77 -1.37 -1.53
C LEU A 125 31.38 -1.12 -3.00
N THR A 126 30.54 -0.12 -3.28
CA THR A 126 29.95 0.09 -4.62
C THR A 126 30.24 1.44 -5.27
N VAL A 127 30.48 2.52 -4.49
CA VAL A 127 30.79 3.85 -5.04
C VAL A 127 32.04 4.40 -4.36
N GLN A 128 33.06 4.70 -5.17
CA GLN A 128 34.32 5.29 -4.73
C GLN A 128 34.33 6.78 -4.99
N PHE A 129 33.99 7.56 -3.97
CA PHE A 129 34.29 8.99 -3.95
C PHE A 129 35.70 9.17 -3.40
N ILE A 130 36.60 9.73 -4.21
CA ILE A 130 37.97 10.08 -3.80
C ILE A 130 37.96 11.56 -3.44
N GLY A 131 38.32 11.89 -2.20
CA GLY A 131 38.60 13.27 -1.77
C GLY A 131 37.47 14.02 -1.04
N GLU A 132 36.35 13.37 -0.72
CA GLU A 132 35.28 14.03 0.05
C GLU A 132 35.51 13.92 1.57
N LYS A 133 35.32 15.04 2.29
CA LYS A 133 35.42 15.10 3.74
C LYS A 133 34.18 14.50 4.37
N SER A 134 34.36 13.66 5.39
CA SER A 134 33.24 13.02 6.10
C SER A 134 32.20 14.06 6.57
N PRO A 135 30.90 13.85 6.28
CA PRO A 135 29.86 14.81 6.60
C PRO A 135 29.70 14.97 8.11
N LYS A 136 30.03 16.16 8.62
CA LYS A 136 30.16 16.44 10.06
C LYS A 136 28.85 16.48 10.86
N SER A 137 27.69 16.61 10.22
CA SER A 137 26.42 16.88 10.91
C SER A 137 25.59 15.61 11.14
N LYS A 138 25.72 14.99 12.32
CA LYS A 138 24.89 13.84 12.77
C LYS A 138 23.38 14.15 12.69
N LEU A 139 22.99 15.39 12.97
CA LEU A 139 21.59 15.84 12.94
C LEU A 139 20.97 15.75 11.53
N ALA A 140 21.73 16.06 10.48
CA ALA A 140 21.20 16.01 9.12
C ALA A 140 20.85 14.59 8.68
N VAL A 141 21.64 13.59 9.11
CA VAL A 141 21.37 12.17 8.84
C VAL A 141 20.12 11.73 9.60
N LEU A 142 20.03 12.09 10.88
CA LEU A 142 18.88 11.77 11.72
C LEU A 142 17.57 12.36 11.18
N MET A 143 17.60 13.60 10.68
CA MET A 143 16.45 14.22 10.01
C MET A 143 16.06 13.48 8.72
N LEU A 144 17.04 12.95 8.00
CA LEU A 144 16.80 12.18 6.77
C LEU A 144 16.17 10.81 7.09
N ASP A 145 16.57 10.15 8.19
CA ASP A 145 15.91 8.93 8.65
C ASP A 145 14.49 9.18 9.15
N LEU A 146 14.25 10.29 9.86
CA LEU A 146 12.90 10.68 10.26
C LEU A 146 12.01 10.97 9.04
N LEU A 147 12.55 11.66 8.04
CA LEU A 147 11.88 11.91 6.78
C LEU A 147 11.57 10.60 6.04
N LEU A 148 12.52 9.67 5.97
CA LEU A 148 12.30 8.36 5.38
C LEU A 148 11.19 7.59 6.11
N LEU A 149 11.24 7.55 7.44
CA LEU A 149 10.21 6.89 8.25
C LEU A 149 8.83 7.49 7.95
N PHE A 150 8.72 8.81 7.88
CA PHE A 150 7.48 9.49 7.55
C PHE A 150 6.96 9.13 6.15
N ILE A 151 7.83 9.15 5.13
CA ILE A 151 7.46 8.76 3.76
C ILE A 151 7.01 7.30 3.71
N GLN A 152 7.73 6.39 4.37
CA GLN A 152 7.37 4.98 4.44
C GLN A 152 6.03 4.76 5.16
N LEU A 153 5.72 5.55 6.17
CA LEU A 153 4.45 5.52 6.89
C LEU A 153 3.27 5.96 6.00
N VAL A 154 3.45 7.07 5.28
CA VAL A 154 2.46 7.59 4.32
C VAL A 154 2.25 6.60 3.19
N TYR A 155 3.33 6.06 2.64
CA TYR A 155 3.27 5.07 1.55
C TYR A 155 2.61 3.77 2.02
N TYR A 156 2.94 3.29 3.22
CA TYR A 156 2.28 2.16 3.84
C TYR A 156 0.77 2.39 3.99
N SER A 157 0.34 3.56 4.48
CA SER A 157 -1.08 3.88 4.61
C SER A 157 -1.80 3.88 3.26
N LEU A 158 -1.19 4.50 2.24
CA LEU A 158 -1.73 4.54 0.87
C LEU A 158 -1.85 3.16 0.21
N MET A 159 -0.97 2.22 0.55
CA MET A 159 -0.95 0.89 -0.08
C MET A 159 -1.71 -0.16 0.71
N CYS A 160 -1.70 -0.09 2.04
CA CYS A 160 -2.23 -1.13 2.93
C CYS A 160 -3.52 -0.74 3.67
N CYS A 161 -3.80 0.55 3.84
CA CYS A 161 -4.96 1.04 4.59
C CYS A 161 -6.02 1.68 3.69
N THR A 162 -5.65 2.21 2.52
CA THR A 162 -6.61 2.80 1.58
C THR A 162 -7.33 1.72 0.77
N ASP A 163 -8.65 1.62 0.93
CA ASP A 163 -9.49 0.76 0.10
C ASP A 163 -9.80 1.44 -1.25
N ASP A 164 -9.24 0.88 -2.34
CA ASP A 164 -9.45 1.38 -3.70
C ASP A 164 -10.94 1.49 -4.05
N SER A 165 -11.77 0.58 -3.53
CA SER A 165 -13.20 0.58 -3.80
C SER A 165 -13.93 1.76 -3.14
N GLU A 166 -13.46 2.25 -1.99
CA GLU A 166 -14.06 3.40 -1.31
C GLU A 166 -13.68 4.71 -2.02
N VAL A 167 -12.41 4.87 -2.36
CA VAL A 167 -11.90 6.05 -3.07
C VAL A 167 -12.57 6.23 -4.43
N LEU A 168 -12.85 5.11 -5.10
CA LEU A 168 -13.42 5.08 -6.44
C LEU A 168 -14.95 5.13 -6.49
N LYS A 169 -15.66 5.05 -5.34
CA LYS A 169 -17.11 5.25 -5.33
C LYS A 169 -17.44 6.65 -5.82
N THR A 170 -18.23 6.72 -6.88
CA THR A 170 -18.95 7.91 -7.28
C THR A 170 -20.35 7.79 -6.69
N THR A 171 -20.72 8.63 -5.71
CA THR A 171 -22.11 8.69 -5.25
C THR A 171 -22.96 9.06 -6.46
N PRO A 172 -23.84 8.16 -6.96
CA PRO A 172 -24.73 8.54 -8.03
C PRO A 172 -25.74 9.54 -7.45
N LEU A 173 -25.83 10.70 -8.07
CA LEU A 173 -26.78 11.74 -7.68
C LEU A 173 -28.20 11.19 -7.83
N SER A 174 -28.98 11.22 -6.75
CA SER A 174 -30.43 11.07 -6.83
C SER A 174 -31.00 12.30 -7.53
N MET A 175 -31.54 12.11 -8.73
CA MET A 175 -32.20 13.18 -9.48
C MET A 175 -33.48 13.61 -8.76
N SER A 176 -33.45 14.75 -8.07
CA SER A 176 -34.64 15.50 -7.69
C SER A 176 -34.81 16.64 -8.67
N GLU A 177 -35.95 16.73 -9.35
CA GLU A 177 -36.19 17.58 -10.53
C GLU A 177 -36.21 19.09 -10.24
N GLU A 178 -36.09 19.53 -8.98
CA GLU A 178 -36.35 20.93 -8.59
C GLU A 178 -35.12 21.82 -8.35
N ASP A 179 -33.88 21.29 -8.37
CA ASP A 179 -32.71 22.11 -7.98
C ASP A 179 -31.89 22.65 -9.16
N THR A 180 -31.70 23.97 -9.16
CA THR A 180 -30.83 24.72 -10.10
C THR A 180 -29.36 24.21 -10.07
N SER A 181 -28.98 23.45 -9.03
CA SER A 181 -27.70 22.74 -8.89
C SER A 181 -27.42 21.75 -10.03
N CYS A 182 -28.45 21.03 -10.50
CA CYS A 182 -28.29 19.95 -11.47
C CYS A 182 -27.82 20.45 -12.85
N ARG A 183 -28.15 21.69 -13.24
CA ARG A 183 -27.66 22.24 -14.52
C ARG A 183 -26.13 22.37 -14.55
N SER A 184 -25.52 22.77 -13.45
CA SER A 184 -24.05 22.89 -13.37
C SER A 184 -23.34 21.54 -13.44
N GLU A 185 -24.00 20.47 -12.98
CA GLU A 185 -23.47 19.10 -12.97
C GLU A 185 -23.68 18.36 -14.30
N ILE A 186 -24.74 18.72 -15.04
CA ILE A 186 -25.00 18.24 -16.41
C ILE A 186 -24.03 18.89 -17.41
N GLU A 187 -23.66 20.15 -17.20
CA GLU A 187 -22.69 20.87 -18.05
C GLU A 187 -21.22 20.63 -17.65
N ALA A 188 -20.98 20.06 -16.46
CA ALA A 188 -19.64 19.72 -15.98
C ALA A 188 -19.11 18.42 -16.61
N ASP A 189 -17.79 18.29 -16.71
CA ASP A 189 -17.09 17.08 -17.18
C ASP A 189 -16.88 16.03 -16.06
N GLY A 190 -17.61 16.18 -14.95
CA GLY A 190 -17.43 15.43 -13.71
C GLY A 190 -16.41 16.02 -12.74
N TYR A 191 -15.77 17.16 -13.04
CA TYR A 191 -14.82 17.84 -12.15
C TYR A 191 -15.21 19.30 -11.88
N ASN A 192 -16.24 19.49 -11.07
CA ASN A 192 -16.74 20.82 -10.65
C ASN A 192 -15.85 21.53 -9.61
N GLY A 193 -14.63 21.03 -9.36
CA GLY A 193 -13.68 21.61 -8.39
C GLY A 193 -14.01 21.34 -6.92
N ASN A 194 -15.16 20.73 -6.60
CA ASN A 194 -15.59 20.40 -5.25
C ASN A 194 -15.64 18.88 -5.02
N VAL A 195 -14.63 18.15 -5.50
CA VAL A 195 -14.54 16.69 -5.36
C VAL A 195 -13.44 16.34 -4.38
N SER A 196 -13.81 15.71 -3.26
CA SER A 196 -12.84 15.07 -2.37
C SER A 196 -12.26 13.84 -3.08
N LEU A 197 -10.95 13.86 -3.32
CA LEU A 197 -10.24 12.79 -4.03
C LEU A 197 -9.85 11.65 -3.11
N ILE A 198 -9.24 11.96 -1.98
CA ILE A 198 -8.77 10.99 -1.00
C ILE A 198 -8.71 11.63 0.38
N VAL A 199 -9.17 10.90 1.39
CA VAL A 199 -8.94 11.20 2.80
C VAL A 199 -8.06 10.07 3.32
N VAL A 200 -6.89 10.41 3.84
CA VAL A 200 -5.93 9.42 4.35
C VAL A 200 -5.79 9.62 5.84
N ASP A 201 -6.43 8.74 6.61
CA ASP A 201 -6.30 8.72 8.06
C ASP A 201 -5.11 7.84 8.47
N LEU A 202 -3.93 8.45 8.47
CA LEU A 202 -2.65 7.77 8.79
C LEU A 202 -2.72 7.05 10.14
N PHE A 203 -3.15 7.76 11.19
CA PHE A 203 -3.13 7.25 12.57
C PHE A 203 -4.12 6.12 12.80
N GLN A 204 -5.33 6.23 12.24
CA GLN A 204 -6.37 5.22 12.40
C GLN A 204 -5.94 3.90 11.76
N GLY A 205 -5.45 3.94 10.51
CA GLY A 205 -4.99 2.73 9.82
C GLY A 205 -3.81 2.03 10.49
N ILE A 206 -2.88 2.79 11.08
CA ILE A 206 -1.76 2.25 11.86
C ILE A 206 -2.27 1.60 13.15
N MET A 207 -3.14 2.29 13.88
CA MET A 207 -3.69 1.79 15.14
C MET A 207 -4.50 0.51 14.91
N ASP A 208 -5.31 0.47 13.85
CA ASP A 208 -6.12 -0.70 13.48
C ASP A 208 -5.26 -1.90 13.05
N THR A 209 -4.11 -1.63 12.42
CA THR A 209 -3.12 -2.67 12.10
C THR A 209 -2.43 -3.18 13.36
N LEU A 210 -2.05 -2.30 14.28
CA LEU A 210 -1.26 -2.65 15.47
C LEU A 210 -2.11 -3.36 16.53
N SER A 211 -3.37 -2.95 16.68
CA SER A 211 -4.36 -3.56 17.59
C SER A 211 -4.84 -4.93 17.14
N TYR A 212 -4.49 -5.36 15.93
CA TYR A 212 -4.85 -6.68 15.41
C TYR A 212 -4.20 -7.81 16.21
N VAL A 213 -4.96 -8.47 17.06
CA VAL A 213 -4.54 -9.71 17.73
C VAL A 213 -4.82 -10.88 16.79
N ASP A 214 -3.79 -11.67 16.50
CA ASP A 214 -3.89 -12.87 15.68
C ASP A 214 -4.66 -13.94 16.46
N SER A 215 -5.91 -14.19 16.07
CA SER A 215 -6.78 -15.22 16.62
C SER A 215 -6.79 -16.50 15.77
N GLY A 216 -5.91 -16.62 14.77
CA GLY A 216 -5.78 -17.81 13.92
C GLY A 216 -4.97 -18.93 14.58
N PRO A 217 -5.13 -20.19 14.12
CA PRO A 217 -4.31 -21.30 14.60
C PRO A 217 -2.83 -21.02 14.30
N THR A 218 -1.99 -21.14 15.31
CA THR A 218 -0.55 -20.83 15.30
C THR A 218 0.28 -21.81 14.46
N SER A 219 -0.32 -22.88 13.94
CA SER A 219 0.32 -23.94 13.17
C SER A 219 0.36 -23.60 11.68
N LEU A 220 1.55 -23.22 11.20
CA LEU A 220 1.91 -23.09 9.78
C LEU A 220 1.82 -24.40 8.97
N TRP A 221 1.40 -25.51 9.59
CA TRP A 221 1.39 -26.87 9.03
C TRP A 221 0.01 -27.51 8.91
N GLU A 222 -1.08 -26.85 9.30
CA GLU A 222 -2.44 -27.30 8.93
C GLU A 222 -2.76 -26.87 7.50
N MET A 223 -2.04 -27.49 6.55
CA MET A 223 -2.53 -27.62 5.19
C MET A 223 -3.83 -28.42 5.24
N GLN A 224 -4.91 -27.73 4.89
CA GLN A 224 -6.22 -28.31 4.61
C GLN A 224 -6.06 -29.56 3.74
N SER A 225 -6.24 -30.74 4.33
CA SER A 225 -6.27 -32.00 3.61
C SER A 225 -7.55 -32.06 2.77
N LEU A 226 -7.51 -31.46 1.59
CA LEU A 226 -8.53 -31.68 0.57
C LEU A 226 -8.30 -33.05 -0.05
N GLY A 227 -9.17 -34.00 0.29
CA GLY A 227 -9.26 -35.30 -0.38
C GLY A 227 -9.28 -36.50 0.57
N GLY A 228 -10.35 -36.62 1.36
CA GLY A 228 -10.73 -37.87 2.02
C GLY A 228 -12.18 -38.14 1.68
N ASP A 229 -12.42 -39.16 0.86
CA ASP A 229 -13.72 -39.62 0.35
C ASP A 229 -14.86 -39.52 1.36
N GLU A 230 -16.00 -39.04 0.88
CA GLU A 230 -17.31 -39.23 1.49
C GLU A 230 -17.59 -40.73 1.67
N ALA A 231 -17.24 -41.28 2.84
CA ALA A 231 -17.77 -42.55 3.28
C ALA A 231 -19.23 -42.37 3.70
N GLN A 232 -20.13 -42.64 2.75
CA GLN A 232 -21.56 -42.88 2.95
C GLN A 232 -21.84 -43.69 4.24
N PRO A 233 -22.73 -43.23 5.15
CA PRO A 233 -23.17 -44.06 6.27
C PRO A 233 -24.09 -45.17 5.74
N ARG A 234 -23.69 -46.43 5.96
CA ARG A 234 -24.54 -47.60 5.70
C ARG A 234 -25.82 -47.52 6.55
N PRO A 235 -27.00 -47.87 6.00
CA PRO A 235 -28.23 -47.89 6.78
C PRO A 235 -28.21 -49.05 7.79
N ASN A 236 -28.52 -48.73 9.04
CA ASN A 236 -28.71 -49.69 10.12
C ASN A 236 -29.90 -50.61 9.81
N VAL A 237 -29.61 -51.85 9.44
CA VAL A 237 -30.61 -52.93 9.41
C VAL A 237 -30.74 -53.47 10.83
N SER A 238 -31.85 -53.17 11.49
CA SER A 238 -32.20 -53.73 12.79
C SER A 238 -32.60 -55.20 12.67
N LEU A 239 -31.91 -56.08 13.42
CA LEU A 239 -32.13 -57.54 13.54
C LEU A 239 -33.44 -57.92 14.27
N SER A 240 -34.52 -57.16 14.07
CA SER A 240 -35.85 -57.43 14.66
C SER A 240 -36.94 -57.73 13.62
N GLN A 241 -36.61 -57.81 12.32
CA GLN A 241 -37.56 -58.13 11.24
C GLN A 241 -37.34 -59.51 10.57
N LEU A 242 -36.60 -60.44 11.21
CA LEU A 242 -36.31 -61.76 10.63
C LEU A 242 -36.99 -62.94 11.35
N LEU A 243 -38.04 -62.69 12.15
CA LEU A 243 -38.85 -63.74 12.78
C LEU A 243 -40.33 -63.32 12.99
N ALA A 244 -41.03 -63.05 11.88
CA ALA A 244 -42.50 -63.11 11.80
C ALA A 244 -42.92 -63.49 10.37
#